data_AF-A0A8S3C2X3-F1
#
_entry.id   AF-A0A8S3C2X3-F1
#
_cell.length_a   1.000
_cell.length_b   1.000
_cell.length_c   1.000
_cell.angle_alpha   90.00
_cell.angle_beta   90.00
_cell.angle_gamma   90.00
#
_symmetry.space_group_name_H-M   'P 1'
#
loop_
_entity.id
_entity.type
_entity.pdbx_description
1 polymer ?
#
loop_
_entity_poly.entity_id
_entity_poly.type
_entity_poly.pdbx_seq_one_letter_code
_entity_poly.pdbx_strand_id
1 'polypeptide(L)' 'HDIPRVFLRKNTYDLFEREIRLKLTVVETAGFGDQINKDDSFKVIGDFIDSQFQSHLDEELKIRRNLANYHDTRIHVCLY' A
#
# COMPACT_ATOMS: atom_id res chain seq x y z
N HIS A 1 14.14 17.84 -10.99
CA HIS A 1 13.26 16.71 -11.30
C HIS A 1 11.85 17.24 -11.21
N ASP A 2 11.06 17.11 -12.25
CA ASP A 2 9.67 17.58 -12.28
C ASP A 2 8.82 16.37 -12.66
N ILE A 3 8.36 15.63 -11.64
CA ILE A 3 7.53 14.44 -11.86
C ILE A 3 6.10 14.95 -12.06
N PRO A 4 5.50 14.78 -13.26
CA PRO A 4 4.26 15.45 -13.60
C PRO A 4 3.02 14.87 -12.90
N ARG A 5 3.14 13.74 -12.19
CA ARG A 5 2.04 13.05 -11.49
C ARG A 5 2.52 12.33 -10.25
N VAL A 6 1.72 12.35 -9.18
CA VAL A 6 1.94 11.44 -8.03
C VAL A 6 1.67 10.01 -8.47
N PHE A 7 2.60 9.11 -8.17
CA PHE A 7 2.39 7.67 -8.33
C PHE A 7 2.99 6.91 -7.15
N LEU A 8 2.51 5.69 -6.95
CA LEU A 8 2.95 4.82 -5.87
C LEU A 8 3.90 3.75 -6.40
N ARG A 9 5.03 3.56 -5.73
CA ARG A 9 5.96 2.46 -5.99
C ARG A 9 5.86 1.46 -4.87
N LYS A 10 5.44 0.23 -5.20
CA LYS A 10 5.33 -0.88 -4.26
C LYS A 10 6.51 -1.83 -4.45
N ASN A 11 7.29 -2.03 -3.39
CA ASN A 11 8.36 -3.01 -3.35
C ASN A 11 8.13 -3.98 -2.20
N THR A 12 8.20 -5.28 -2.45
CA THR A 12 8.06 -6.33 -1.43
C THR A 12 9.38 -7.04 -1.23
N TYR A 13 9.75 -7.24 0.03
CA TYR A 13 10.99 -7.84 0.47
C TYR A 13 10.68 -9.00 1.42
N ASP A 14 11.42 -10.09 1.27
CA ASP A 14 11.42 -11.19 2.23
C ASP A 14 12.64 -11.02 3.14
N LEU A 15 12.39 -10.84 4.43
CA LEU A 15 13.37 -10.46 5.45
C LEU A 15 13.30 -11.43 6.63
N PHE A 16 14.36 -11.46 7.42
CA PHE A 16 14.36 -12.08 8.74
C PHE A 16 14.62 -11.01 9.79
N GLU A 17 13.64 -10.79 10.66
CA GLU A 17 13.83 -9.96 11.83
C GLU A 17 14.02 -10.88 13.04
N ARG A 18 15.29 -11.05 13.42
CA ARG A 18 15.71 -12.11 14.36
C ARG A 18 15.32 -13.48 13.80
N GLU A 19 14.46 -14.22 14.50
CA GLU A 19 13.96 -15.55 14.12
C GLU A 19 12.60 -15.50 13.39
N ILE A 20 12.08 -14.31 13.09
CA ILE A 20 10.76 -14.14 12.45
C ILE A 20 10.94 -13.83 10.97
N ARG A 21 10.32 -14.65 10.11
CA ARG A 21 10.20 -14.36 8.67
C ARG A 21 9.18 -13.25 8.45
N LEU A 22 9.62 -12.15 7.89
CA LEU A 22 8.79 -10.98 7.60
C LEU A 22 8.73 -10.76 6.09
N LYS A 23 7.51 -10.66 5.55
CA LYS A 23 7.27 -10.17 4.18
C LYS A 23 6.92 -8.69 4.26
N LEU A 24 7.94 -7.83 4.17
CA LEU A 24 7.78 -6.39 4.25
C LEU A 24 7.40 -5.82 2.88
N THR A 25 6.33 -5.03 2.82
CA THR A 25 6.01 -4.25 1.63
C THR A 25 6.17 -2.77 1.95
N VAL A 26 7.03 -2.09 1.19
CA VAL A 26 7.23 -0.64 1.27
C VAL A 26 6.52 0.00 0.09
N VAL A 27 5.65 0.98 0.38
CA VAL A 27 4.94 1.77 -0.62
C VAL A 27 5.43 3.20 -0.53
N GLU A 28 6.12 3.66 -1.57
CA GLU A 28 6.68 5.01 -1.65
C GLU A 28 5.81 5.90 -2.52
N THR A 29 5.61 7.15 -2.09
CA THR A 29 4.94 8.20 -2.86
C THR A 29 5.98 8.98 -3.68
N ALA A 30 5.99 8.78 -4.99
CA ALA A 30 6.86 9.54 -5.89
C ALA A 30 6.12 10.76 -6.44
N GLY A 31 6.79 11.93 -6.50
CA GLY A 31 6.22 13.16 -7.06
C GLY A 31 5.25 13.91 -6.13
N PHE A 32 5.11 13.49 -4.87
CA PHE A 32 4.30 14.21 -3.89
C PHE A 32 5.01 15.52 -3.48
N GLY A 33 4.40 16.66 -3.77
CA GLY A 33 4.96 17.98 -3.48
C GLY A 33 5.71 18.65 -4.65
N ASP A 34 6.07 17.90 -5.69
CA ASP A 34 6.75 18.40 -6.89
C ASP A 34 5.81 19.18 -7.83
N GLN A 35 4.52 18.86 -7.81
CA GLN A 35 3.52 19.46 -8.69
C GLN A 35 3.12 20.88 -8.26
N ILE A 36 2.93 21.78 -9.23
CA ILE A 36 2.39 23.14 -9.00
C ILE A 36 0.95 23.07 -8.48
N ASN A 37 0.10 22.22 -9.10
CA ASN A 37 -1.23 21.92 -8.60
C ASN A 37 -1.18 20.65 -7.74
N LYS A 38 -1.62 20.77 -6.48
CA LYS A 38 -1.53 19.70 -5.46
C LYS A 38 -2.88 19.11 -5.10
N ASP A 39 -3.98 19.63 -5.65
CA ASP A 39 -5.34 19.36 -5.18
C ASP A 39 -5.72 17.87 -5.20
N ASP A 40 -5.17 17.06 -6.11
CA ASP A 40 -5.47 15.61 -6.20
C ASP A 40 -4.32 14.70 -5.75
N SER A 41 -3.23 15.25 -5.19
CA SER A 41 -2.04 14.45 -4.85
C SER A 41 -2.31 13.42 -3.76
N PHE A 42 -3.18 13.76 -2.79
CA PHE A 42 -3.58 12.83 -1.72
C PHE A 42 -4.55 11.76 -2.21
N LYS A 43 -5.31 12.02 -3.28
CA LYS A 43 -6.32 11.12 -3.80
C LYS A 43 -5.70 9.81 -4.28
N VAL A 44 -4.56 9.88 -4.97
CA VAL A 44 -3.80 8.70 -5.40
C VAL A 44 -3.42 7.80 -4.21
N ILE A 45 -3.08 8.40 -3.07
CA ILE A 45 -2.70 7.68 -1.84
C ILE A 45 -3.95 7.08 -1.20
N GLY A 46 -5.02 7.86 -1.06
CA GLY A 46 -6.31 7.43 -0.50
C GLY A 46 -6.92 6.28 -1.29
N ASP A 47 -7.05 6.44 -2.61
CA ASP A 47 -7.61 5.41 -3.51
C ASP A 47 -6.82 4.09 -3.41
N PHE A 48 -5.50 4.16 -3.26
CA PHE A 48 -4.69 2.97 -3.05
C PHE A 48 -4.98 2.30 -1.72
N ILE A 49 -4.99 3.05 -0.62
CA ILE A 49 -5.31 2.52 0.71
C ILE A 49 -6.69 1.85 0.71
N ASP A 50 -7.70 2.53 0.15
CA ASP A 50 -9.08 2.01 0.05
C ASP A 50 -9.14 0.72 -0.78
N SER A 51 -8.39 0.64 -1.89
CA SER A 51 -8.34 -0.59 -2.69
C SER A 51 -7.76 -1.79 -1.93
N GLN A 52 -6.79 -1.57 -1.02
CA GLN A 52 -6.22 -2.64 -0.20
C GLN A 52 -7.21 -3.08 0.89
N PHE A 53 -7.94 -2.14 1.49
CA PHE A 53 -9.01 -2.47 2.43
C PHE A 53 -10.16 -3.24 1.75
N GLN A 54 -10.58 -2.79 0.57
CA GLN A 54 -11.62 -3.49 -0.20
C GLN A 54 -11.21 -4.91 -0.55
N SER A 55 -9.97 -5.11 -0.99
CA SER A 55 -9.44 -6.45 -1.30
C SER A 55 -9.47 -7.40 -0.10
N HIS A 56 -9.17 -6.89 1.09
CA HIS A 56 -9.25 -7.66 2.33
C HIS A 56 -10.70 -7.97 2.72
N LEU A 57 -11.59 -6.97 2.64
CA LEU A 57 -13.02 -7.14 2.92
C LEU A 57 -13.66 -8.18 1.98
N ASP A 58 -13.31 -8.15 0.70
CA ASP A 58 -13.79 -9.13 -0.28
C ASP A 58 -13.39 -10.56 0.10
N GLU A 59 -12.21 -10.77 0.69
CA GLU A 59 -11.79 -12.08 1.21
C GLU A 59 -12.58 -12.47 2.46
N GLU A 60 -12.84 -11.54 3.38
CA GLU A 60 -13.66 -11.77 4.58
C GLU A 60 -15.10 -12.15 4.23
N LEU A 61 -15.64 -11.61 3.14
CA LEU A 61 -17.02 -11.87 2.71
C LEU A 61 -17.18 -13.18 1.90
N LYS A 62 -16.11 -13.85 1.50
CA LYS A 62 -16.20 -15.14 0.78
C LYS A 62 -16.91 -16.20 1.63
N ILE A 63 -17.63 -17.10 0.95
CA ILE A 63 -18.25 -18.29 1.59
C ILE A 63 -17.17 -19.24 2.10
N ARG A 64 -16.11 -19.45 1.31
CA ARG A 64 -14.91 -20.23 1.68
C ARG A 64 -13.74 -19.27 1.84
N ARG A 65 -13.50 -18.84 3.08
CA ARG A 65 -12.48 -17.85 3.45
C ARG A 65 -11.14 -18.54 3.67
N ASN A 66 -10.04 -17.89 3.28
CA ASN A 66 -8.69 -18.36 3.61
C ASN A 66 -7.85 -17.26 4.27
N LEU A 67 -8.41 -16.59 5.29
CA LEU A 67 -7.76 -15.46 5.97
C LEU A 67 -6.40 -15.81 6.59
N ALA A 68 -6.23 -17.05 7.07
CA ALA A 68 -4.98 -17.48 7.70
C ALA A 68 -3.78 -17.52 6.73
N ASN A 69 -4.03 -17.76 5.44
CA ASN A 69 -2.99 -17.79 4.41
C ASN A 69 -3.11 -16.62 3.42
N TYR A 70 -4.05 -15.71 3.66
CA TYR A 70 -4.26 -14.56 2.80
C TYR A 70 -3.13 -13.56 3.01
N HIS A 71 -2.53 -13.09 1.91
CA HIS A 71 -1.52 -12.05 1.98
C HIS A 71 -2.19 -10.70 2.25
N ASP A 72 -2.13 -10.24 3.50
CA ASP A 72 -2.65 -8.93 3.88
C ASP A 72 -1.82 -7.81 3.24
N THR A 73 -2.43 -7.04 2.34
CA THR A 73 -1.79 -5.93 1.63
C THR A 73 -2.18 -4.56 2.16
N ARG A 74 -2.97 -4.49 3.25
CA ARG A 74 -3.35 -3.22 3.88
C ARG A 74 -2.10 -2.47 4.36
N ILE A 75 -2.17 -1.14 4.35
CA ILE A 75 -1.11 -0.30 4.93
C ILE A 75 -1.25 -0.32 6.45
N HIS A 76 -0.31 -0.99 7.13
CA HIS A 76 -0.33 -1.11 8.60
C HIS A 76 0.23 0.13 9.30
N VAL A 77 1.15 0.85 8.65
CA VAL A 77 1.82 2.04 9.19
C VAL A 77 2.04 3.05 8.06
N CYS A 78 1.82 4.34 8.35
CA CYS A 78 2.16 5.45 7.48
C CYS A 78 3.25 6.30 8.15
N LEU A 79 4.35 6.53 7.44
CA LEU A 79 5.43 7.42 7.86
C LEU A 79 5.33 8.69 7.01
N TYR A 80 5.15 9.84 7.66
CA TYR A 80 5.03 11.15 7.02
C TYR A 80 6.23 12.03 7.35
#